data_AF-A0A8X7SJB8-F1
#
_entry.id   AF-A0A8X7SJB8-F1
#
_cell.length_a   1.000
_cell.length_b   1.000
_cell.length_c   1.000
_cell.angle_alpha   90.00
_cell.angle_beta   90.00
_cell.angle_gamma   90.00
#
_symmetry.space_group_name_H-M   'P 1'
#
loop_
_entity.id
_entity.type
_entity.pdbx_description
1 polymer ?
#
loop_
_entity_poly.entity_id
_entity_poly.type
_entity_poly.pdbx_seq_one_letter_code
_entity_poly.pdbx_strand_id
1 'polypeptide(L)'
;MASTSNTNTEFVMIEAELLDCSVCFERPNDGPILQCRNGHWVCSSCRNRMLRRCPDCRQFIEDIRCLAIEKIIESARSCTIPNPETAMPISEDENYKKIWFYEYPLGKETHGPYSLNYFRRWEDYFVEIPGFCVWKIGGGPETAVPLIQLLQQMN
;
A
#
# COMPACT_ATOMS: atom_id res chain seq x y z
N MET A 1 36.30 -7.50 8.57
CA MET A 1 35.71 -7.39 7.22
C MET A 1 34.20 -7.45 7.40
N ALA A 2 33.54 -6.29 7.43
CA ALA A 2 32.09 -6.22 7.57
C ALA A 2 31.50 -6.24 6.15
N SER A 3 30.76 -7.28 5.84
CA SER A 3 30.08 -7.47 4.57
C SER A 3 28.89 -6.51 4.52
N THR A 4 29.01 -5.41 3.78
CA THR A 4 27.88 -4.55 3.43
C THR A 4 27.04 -5.28 2.38
N SER A 5 26.00 -5.98 2.82
CA SER A 5 24.95 -6.48 1.92
C SER A 5 24.11 -5.31 1.47
N ASN A 6 24.44 -4.76 0.30
CA ASN A 6 23.62 -3.77 -0.39
C ASN A 6 22.40 -4.52 -0.96
N THR A 7 21.33 -4.64 -0.19
CA THR A 7 20.05 -5.11 -0.73
C THR A 7 19.35 -3.89 -1.30
N ASN A 8 19.38 -3.74 -2.63
CA ASN A 8 18.44 -2.86 -3.32
C ASN A 8 17.04 -3.39 -3.04
N THR A 9 16.41 -2.88 -1.99
CA THR A 9 15.03 -3.19 -1.64
C THR A 9 14.15 -2.32 -2.52
N GLU A 10 13.60 -2.90 -3.58
CA GLU A 10 12.62 -2.22 -4.43
C GLU A 10 11.23 -2.31 -3.79
N PHE A 11 10.58 -1.16 -3.60
CA PHE A 11 9.21 -1.08 -3.11
C PHE A 11 8.24 -1.12 -4.29
N VAL A 12 7.26 -2.01 -4.23
CA VAL A 12 6.22 -2.16 -5.25
C VAL A 12 4.86 -1.94 -4.58
N MET A 13 4.10 -0.98 -5.12
CA MET A 13 2.72 -0.77 -4.73
C MET A 13 1.83 -1.75 -5.48
N ILE A 14 0.97 -2.46 -4.75
CA ILE A 14 0.00 -3.41 -5.32
C ILE A 14 -1.39 -2.94 -4.90
N GLU A 15 -2.33 -2.90 -5.84
CA GLU A 15 -3.73 -2.61 -5.53
C GLU A 15 -4.25 -3.64 -4.52
N ALA A 16 -4.78 -3.16 -3.40
CA ALA A 16 -5.16 -4.00 -2.27
C ALA A 16 -6.14 -5.12 -2.69
N GLU A 17 -7.09 -4.81 -3.56
CA GLU A 17 -8.12 -5.73 -4.06
C GLU A 17 -7.53 -6.94 -4.81
N LEU A 18 -6.32 -6.82 -5.38
CA LEU A 18 -5.62 -7.94 -6.04
C LEU A 18 -5.17 -9.03 -5.05
N LEU A 19 -5.16 -8.72 -3.75
CA LEU A 19 -4.85 -9.66 -2.68
C LEU A 19 -6.10 -10.31 -2.08
N ASP A 20 -7.29 -9.98 -2.61
CA ASP A 20 -8.56 -10.53 -2.16
C ASP A 20 -9.00 -11.66 -3.09
N CYS A 21 -9.65 -12.67 -2.51
CA CYS A 21 -10.08 -13.84 -3.28
C CYS A 21 -11.16 -13.43 -4.29
N SER A 22 -10.97 -13.72 -5.58
CA SER A 22 -11.89 -13.35 -6.68
C SER A 22 -13.31 -13.94 -6.58
N VAL A 23 -13.54 -14.83 -5.61
CA VAL A 23 -14.81 -15.53 -5.41
C VAL A 23 -15.64 -14.91 -4.29
N CYS A 24 -15.00 -14.63 -3.15
CA CYS A 24 -15.68 -14.09 -1.97
C CYS A 24 -15.36 -12.62 -1.73
N PHE A 25 -14.40 -12.05 -2.45
CA PHE A 25 -13.92 -10.67 -2.30
C PHE A 25 -13.42 -10.36 -0.89
N GLU A 26 -12.97 -11.40 -0.18
CA GLU A 26 -12.38 -11.27 1.15
C GLU A 26 -10.89 -11.60 1.08
N ARG A 27 -10.10 -10.86 1.86
CA ARG A 27 -8.68 -11.15 2.06
C ARG A 27 -8.52 -12.48 2.81
N PRO A 28 -7.71 -13.43 2.29
CA PRO A 28 -7.45 -14.68 3.00
C PRO A 28 -6.81 -14.43 4.37
N ASN A 29 -7.55 -14.69 5.45
CA ASN A 29 -7.05 -14.53 6.83
C ASN A 29 -6.44 -15.82 7.39
N ASP A 30 -7.04 -16.96 7.09
CA ASP A 30 -6.64 -18.26 7.63
C ASP A 30 -6.50 -19.32 6.54
N GLY A 31 -5.55 -20.23 6.75
CA GLY A 31 -5.32 -21.39 5.88
C GLY A 31 -4.53 -21.09 4.60
N PRO A 32 -4.21 -22.14 3.83
CA PRO A 32 -3.39 -21.97 2.62
C PRO A 32 -4.15 -21.22 1.53
N ILE A 33 -3.41 -20.42 0.76
CA ILE A 33 -3.89 -19.88 -0.51
C ILE A 33 -3.59 -20.91 -1.58
N LEU A 34 -4.58 -21.33 -2.35
CA LEU A 34 -4.45 -22.45 -3.27
C LEU A 34 -4.49 -21.98 -4.72
N GLN A 35 -3.64 -22.54 -5.57
CA GLN A 35 -3.56 -22.17 -6.98
C GLN A 35 -3.83 -23.35 -7.91
N CYS A 36 -4.36 -23.06 -9.10
CA CYS A 36 -4.40 -24.02 -10.20
C CYS A 36 -3.05 -24.08 -10.94
N ARG A 37 -2.89 -25.03 -11.87
CA ARG A 37 -1.67 -25.16 -12.68
C ARG A 37 -1.33 -23.94 -13.54
N ASN A 38 -2.31 -23.08 -13.81
CA ASN A 38 -2.13 -21.84 -14.57
C ASN A 38 -1.80 -20.63 -13.68
N GLY A 39 -1.70 -20.80 -12.34
CA GLY A 39 -1.32 -19.73 -11.42
C GLY A 39 -2.45 -18.88 -10.85
N HIS A 40 -3.70 -19.05 -11.29
CA HIS A 40 -4.85 -18.41 -10.64
C HIS A 40 -5.06 -18.99 -9.25
N TRP A 41 -5.29 -18.12 -8.27
CA TRP A 41 -5.38 -18.49 -6.87
C TRP A 41 -6.76 -18.19 -6.28
N VAL A 42 -7.14 -18.92 -5.23
CA VAL A 42 -8.34 -18.70 -4.42
C VAL A 42 -8.06 -19.01 -2.95
N CYS A 43 -8.87 -18.51 -2.03
CA CYS A 43 -8.79 -18.90 -0.62
C CYS A 43 -9.26 -20.35 -0.39
N SER A 44 -8.77 -20.98 0.68
CA SER A 44 -9.12 -22.36 1.06
C SER A 44 -10.63 -22.61 1.17
N SER A 45 -11.38 -21.67 1.73
CA SER A 45 -12.84 -21.81 1.90
C SER A 45 -13.57 -21.81 0.55
N CYS A 46 -13.18 -20.95 -0.38
CA CYS A 46 -13.76 -20.90 -1.73
C CYS A 46 -13.39 -22.11 -2.57
N ARG A 47 -12.15 -22.60 -2.45
CA ARG A 47 -11.70 -23.82 -3.14
C ARG A 47 -12.59 -25.03 -2.84
N ASN A 48 -12.98 -25.20 -1.57
CA ASN A 48 -13.85 -26.29 -1.13
C ASN A 48 -15.30 -26.11 -1.61
N ARG A 49 -15.81 -24.87 -1.62
CA ARG A 49 -17.15 -24.53 -2.12
C ARG A 49 -17.31 -24.72 -3.63
N MET A 50 -16.23 -24.52 -4.40
CA MET A 50 -16.25 -24.54 -5.86
C MET A 50 -15.82 -25.89 -6.48
N LEU A 51 -15.96 -27.00 -5.74
CA LEU A 51 -15.61 -28.35 -6.23
C LEU A 51 -14.19 -28.42 -6.84
N ARG A 52 -13.25 -27.64 -6.29
CA ARG A 52 -11.86 -27.56 -6.75
C ARG A 52 -11.71 -27.16 -8.22
N ARG A 53 -12.61 -26.35 -8.77
CA ARG A 53 -12.48 -25.77 -10.13
C ARG A 53 -12.11 -24.29 -10.04
N CYS A 54 -11.11 -23.90 -10.82
CA CYS A 54 -10.70 -22.51 -10.96
C CYS A 54 -11.82 -21.70 -11.64
N PRO A 55 -12.24 -20.56 -11.06
CA PRO A 55 -13.30 -19.74 -11.63
C PRO A 55 -12.87 -19.11 -12.97
N ASP A 56 -11.58 -18.80 -13.12
CA ASP A 56 -11.05 -18.09 -14.28
C ASP A 56 -10.81 -19.02 -15.49
N CYS A 57 -10.13 -20.16 -15.26
CA CYS A 57 -9.69 -21.04 -16.34
C CYS A 57 -10.26 -22.46 -16.30
N ARG A 58 -11.13 -22.76 -15.33
CA ARG A 58 -11.82 -24.06 -15.15
C ARG A 58 -10.89 -25.26 -14.91
N GLN A 59 -9.59 -25.04 -14.77
CA GLN A 59 -8.63 -26.06 -14.37
C GLN A 59 -8.87 -26.53 -12.94
N PHE A 60 -8.42 -27.75 -12.64
CA PHE A 60 -8.51 -28.29 -11.29
C PHE A 60 -7.54 -27.56 -10.35
N ILE A 61 -8.04 -27.18 -9.17
CA ILE A 61 -7.26 -26.59 -8.09
C ILE A 61 -6.77 -27.73 -7.20
N GLU A 62 -5.55 -28.16 -7.46
CA GLU A 62 -4.83 -29.16 -6.68
C GLU A 62 -4.53 -28.64 -5.26
N ASP A 63 -3.81 -29.42 -4.46
CA ASP A 63 -3.32 -28.97 -3.14
C ASP A 63 -1.97 -28.23 -3.30
N ILE A 64 -1.91 -27.31 -4.27
CA ILE A 64 -0.73 -26.48 -4.57
C ILE A 64 -0.93 -25.12 -3.92
N ARG A 65 -0.02 -24.73 -3.03
CA ARG A 65 -0.06 -23.43 -2.34
C ARG A 65 0.51 -22.31 -3.19
N CYS A 66 -0.08 -21.13 -3.12
CA CYS A 66 0.43 -19.90 -3.70
C CYS A 66 1.28 -19.14 -2.67
N LEU A 67 2.48 -19.65 -2.41
CA LEU A 67 3.40 -19.07 -1.39
C LEU A 67 3.77 -17.60 -1.66
N ALA A 68 3.73 -17.18 -2.94
CA ALA A 68 4.01 -15.80 -3.31
C ALA A 68 2.95 -14.84 -2.73
N ILE A 69 1.66 -15.12 -2.95
CA ILE A 69 0.56 -14.31 -2.43
C ILE A 69 0.51 -14.36 -0.90
N GLU A 70 0.76 -15.53 -0.29
CA GLU A 70 0.84 -15.65 1.17
C GLU A 70 1.90 -14.69 1.75
N LYS A 71 3.11 -14.65 1.17
CA LYS A 71 4.18 -13.74 1.59
C LYS A 71 3.85 -12.27 1.36
N ILE A 72 3.20 -11.94 0.24
CA ILE A 72 2.79 -10.55 -0.05
C ILE A 72 1.75 -10.08 0.98
N ILE A 73 0.75 -10.90 1.30
CA ILE A 73 -0.26 -10.58 2.32
C ILE A 73 0.38 -10.44 3.70
N GLU A 74 1.29 -11.34 4.06
CA GLU A 74 2.03 -11.26 5.33
C GLU A 74 2.86 -9.98 5.42
N SER A 75 3.59 -9.65 4.35
CA SER A 75 4.35 -8.39 4.25
C SER A 75 3.42 -7.18 4.37
N ALA A 76 2.28 -7.17 3.67
CA ALA A 76 1.31 -6.09 3.70
C ALA A 76 0.70 -5.90 5.10
N ARG A 77 0.49 -6.99 5.87
CA ARG A 77 0.04 -6.91 7.28
C ARG A 77 1.12 -6.35 8.21
N SER A 78 2.38 -6.69 7.95
CA SER A 78 3.53 -6.20 8.73
C SER A 78 3.90 -4.76 8.40
N CYS A 79 3.51 -4.27 7.22
CA CYS A 79 3.54 -2.86 6.86
C CYS A 79 2.44 -2.11 7.63
N THR A 80 2.63 -1.94 8.94
CA THR A 80 1.94 -0.87 9.67
C THR A 80 2.63 0.43 9.30
N ILE A 81 2.32 0.98 8.13
CA ILE A 81 2.67 2.36 7.85
C ILE A 81 1.66 3.19 8.67
N PRO A 82 2.02 3.75 9.84
CA PRO A 82 1.05 4.45 10.68
C PRO A 82 0.54 5.66 9.91
N ASN A 83 -0.78 5.79 9.73
CA ASN A 83 -1.34 7.01 9.14
C ASN A 83 -0.90 8.20 10.02
N PRO A 84 -0.11 9.17 9.50
CA PRO A 84 0.39 10.29 10.29
C PRO A 84 -0.75 11.18 10.83
N GLU A 85 -1.95 11.12 10.25
CA GLU A 85 -3.17 11.75 10.80
C GLU A 85 -3.62 11.13 12.12
N THR A 86 -3.41 9.82 12.31
CA THR A 86 -3.82 9.10 13.54
C THR A 86 -2.76 9.17 14.65
N ALA A 87 -1.51 9.41 14.27
CA ALA A 87 -0.37 9.36 15.18
C ALA A 87 -0.03 10.72 15.84
N MET A 88 -0.68 11.82 15.44
CA MET A 88 -0.44 13.15 16.02
C MET A 88 -1.71 13.89 16.47
N PRO A 89 -1.68 14.58 17.62
CA PRO A 89 -2.67 15.60 17.96
C PRO A 89 -2.56 16.80 17.01
N ILE A 90 -3.69 17.20 16.40
CA ILE A 90 -3.82 18.31 15.43
C ILE A 90 -3.47 19.69 16.04
N SER A 91 -3.32 19.78 17.37
CA SER A 91 -3.25 21.03 18.14
C SER A 91 -2.00 21.88 17.93
N GLU A 92 -0.86 21.31 17.50
CA GLU A 92 0.38 22.08 17.26
C GLU A 92 0.45 22.71 15.83
N ASP A 93 -0.46 22.30 14.93
CA ASP A 93 -0.46 22.73 13.52
C ASP A 93 -1.48 23.86 13.25
N GLU A 94 -2.23 24.33 14.25
CA GLU A 94 -3.26 25.36 14.05
C GLU A 94 -2.71 26.72 13.62
N ASN A 95 -1.48 27.05 14.02
CA ASN A 95 -0.86 28.34 13.72
C ASN A 95 -0.20 28.42 12.33
N TYR A 96 -0.12 27.31 11.59
CA TYR A 96 0.52 27.28 10.28
C TYR A 96 -0.49 27.35 9.14
N LYS A 97 -0.08 27.97 8.04
CA LYS A 97 -0.89 28.03 6.82
C LYS A 97 -1.04 26.63 6.22
N LYS A 98 -2.27 26.09 6.29
CA LYS A 98 -2.65 24.79 5.73
C LYS A 98 -3.14 24.96 4.29
N ILE A 99 -2.34 24.56 3.31
CA ILE A 99 -2.67 24.70 1.87
C ILE A 99 -2.25 23.51 1.03
N TRP A 100 -1.66 22.47 1.62
CA TRP A 100 -1.10 21.35 0.89
C TRP A 100 -1.94 20.09 1.07
N PHE A 101 -2.14 19.38 -0.02
CA PHE A 101 -2.94 18.16 -0.10
C PHE A 101 -2.09 17.02 -0.67
N TYR A 102 -2.47 15.79 -0.39
CA TYR A 102 -1.88 14.59 -0.97
C TYR A 102 -2.91 13.48 -1.14
N GLU A 103 -2.58 12.46 -1.93
CA GLU A 103 -3.36 11.22 -2.03
C GLU A 103 -2.51 10.07 -1.47
N TYR A 104 -3.10 9.26 -0.59
CA TYR A 104 -2.41 8.08 -0.09
C TYR A 104 -2.34 7.03 -1.21
N PRO A 105 -1.18 6.38 -1.44
CA PRO A 105 -1.06 5.36 -2.49
C PRO A 105 -2.04 4.19 -2.35
N LEU A 106 -2.50 3.92 -1.13
CA LEU A 106 -3.52 2.94 -0.79
C LEU A 106 -4.83 3.69 -0.47
N GLY A 107 -5.73 3.81 -1.44
CA GLY A 107 -7.09 4.33 -1.20
C GLY A 107 -7.55 5.50 -2.05
N LYS A 108 -6.66 6.21 -2.77
CA LYS A 108 -7.01 7.38 -3.62
C LYS A 108 -7.88 8.43 -2.90
N GLU A 109 -7.82 8.48 -1.56
CA GLU A 109 -8.50 9.50 -0.78
C GLU A 109 -7.62 10.75 -0.77
N THR A 110 -8.22 11.92 -0.98
CA THR A 110 -7.52 13.20 -0.84
C THR A 110 -7.44 13.57 0.63
N HIS A 111 -6.21 13.79 1.11
CA HIS A 111 -5.90 14.21 2.47
C HIS A 111 -5.43 15.66 2.50
N GLY A 112 -5.78 16.39 3.57
CA GLY A 112 -5.42 17.79 3.78
C GLY A 112 -6.61 18.72 4.01
N PRO A 113 -6.38 20.05 4.06
CA PRO A 113 -5.09 20.71 3.87
C PRO A 113 -4.15 20.60 5.09
N TYR A 114 -2.86 20.46 4.83
CA TYR A 114 -1.77 20.47 5.82
C TYR A 114 -0.79 21.63 5.60
N SER A 115 -0.02 21.95 6.64
CA SER A 115 1.11 22.87 6.53
C SER A 115 2.36 22.16 5.97
N LEU A 116 3.34 22.92 5.49
CA LEU A 116 4.64 22.35 5.11
C LEU A 116 5.40 21.79 6.31
N ASN A 117 5.16 22.34 7.51
CA ASN A 117 5.79 21.89 8.73
C ASN A 117 5.31 20.48 9.13
N TYR A 118 4.04 20.16 8.85
CA TYR A 118 3.51 18.81 9.00
C TYR A 118 4.33 17.80 8.18
N PHE A 119 4.55 18.06 6.89
CA PHE A 119 5.31 17.16 6.03
C PHE A 119 6.78 17.06 6.43
N ARG A 120 7.41 18.17 6.84
CA ARG A 120 8.80 18.16 7.32
C ARG A 120 8.97 17.31 8.58
N ARG A 121 8.01 17.37 9.50
CA ARG A 121 8.04 16.57 10.75
C ARG A 121 7.94 15.06 10.49
N TRP A 122 7.30 14.68 9.40
CA TRP A 122 7.13 13.31 8.95
C TRP A 122 7.95 13.02 7.68
N GLU A 123 9.04 13.75 7.45
CA GLU A 123 9.84 13.59 6.24
C GLU A 123 10.32 12.15 6.08
N ASP A 124 10.93 11.57 7.12
CA ASP A 124 11.42 10.18 7.12
C ASP A 124 10.33 9.16 6.74
N TYR A 125 9.08 9.44 7.09
CA TYR A 125 7.94 8.59 6.73
C TYR A 125 7.53 8.78 5.27
N PHE A 126 7.39 10.03 4.81
CA PHE A 126 6.91 10.30 3.46
C PHE A 126 7.96 10.01 2.38
N VAL A 127 9.26 10.10 2.70
CA VAL A 127 10.34 9.73 1.76
C VAL A 127 10.45 8.23 1.55
N GLU A 128 9.98 7.42 2.50
CA GLU A 128 9.87 5.96 2.33
C GLU A 128 8.74 5.57 1.36
N ILE A 129 7.78 6.49 1.12
CA ILE A 129 6.69 6.26 0.18
C ILE A 129 7.14 6.64 -1.25
N PRO A 130 7.33 5.67 -2.16
CA PRO A 130 7.81 5.96 -3.50
C PRO A 130 6.82 6.83 -4.28
N GLY A 131 7.33 7.92 -4.88
CA GLY A 131 6.51 8.81 -5.69
C GLY A 131 5.49 9.64 -4.91
N PHE A 132 5.67 9.81 -3.59
CA PHE A 132 4.80 10.65 -2.78
C PHE A 132 4.81 12.11 -3.27
N CYS A 133 3.63 12.57 -3.70
CA CYS A 133 3.44 13.91 -4.26
C CYS A 133 2.40 14.70 -3.45
N VAL A 134 2.60 16.01 -3.43
CA VAL A 134 1.69 16.97 -2.79
C VAL A 134 1.29 18.06 -3.78
N TRP A 135 0.11 18.65 -3.62
CA TRP A 135 -0.33 19.81 -4.41
C TRP A 135 -0.90 20.91 -3.52
N LYS A 136 -0.95 22.13 -4.05
CA LYS A 136 -1.52 23.30 -3.35
C LYS A 136 -3.02 23.39 -3.56
N ILE A 137 -3.68 24.12 -2.65
CA ILE A 137 -5.08 24.53 -2.79
C ILE A 137 -5.33 25.17 -4.17
N GLY A 138 -6.42 24.75 -4.83
CA GLY A 138 -6.76 25.18 -6.19
C GLY A 138 -6.13 24.34 -7.31
N GLY A 139 -5.24 23.40 -6.98
CA GLY A 139 -4.78 22.35 -7.90
C GLY A 139 -5.38 20.96 -7.58
N GLY A 140 -4.90 19.95 -8.29
CA GLY A 140 -5.19 18.54 -8.07
C GLY A 140 -3.97 17.63 -8.31
N PRO A 141 -4.16 16.30 -8.34
CA PRO A 141 -3.10 15.32 -8.61
C PRO A 141 -2.28 15.61 -9.88
N GLU A 142 -2.91 16.20 -10.90
CA GLU A 142 -2.27 16.62 -12.15
C GLU A 142 -1.25 17.76 -11.99
N THR A 143 -1.34 18.51 -10.88
CA THR A 143 -0.42 19.60 -10.52
C THR A 143 0.53 19.21 -9.39
N ALA A 144 0.50 17.94 -8.95
CA ALA A 144 1.25 17.49 -7.80
C ALA A 144 2.77 17.50 -8.06
N VAL A 145 3.53 17.85 -7.04
CA VAL A 145 4.99 17.89 -7.06
C VAL A 145 5.55 16.88 -6.05
N PRO A 146 6.71 16.24 -6.32
CA PRO A 146 7.34 15.35 -5.36
C PRO A 146 7.68 16.07 -4.05
N LEU A 147 7.28 15.52 -2.90
CA LEU A 147 7.48 16.17 -1.61
C LEU A 147 8.97 16.45 -1.32
N ILE A 148 9.86 15.52 -1.68
CA ILE A 148 11.32 15.67 -1.51
C ILE A 148 11.84 16.93 -2.21
N GLN A 149 11.40 17.17 -3.45
CA GLN A 149 11.82 18.36 -4.21
C GLN A 149 11.31 19.65 -3.55
N LEU A 150 10.08 19.61 -3.03
CA LEU A 150 9.47 20.75 -2.35
C LEU A 150 10.18 21.09 -1.03
N LEU A 151 10.53 20.09 -0.22
CA LEU A 151 11.23 20.30 1.06
C LEU A 151 12.66 20.82 0.84
N GLN A 152 13.34 20.39 -0.21
CA GLN A 152 14.68 20.87 -0.59
C GLN A 152 14.72 22.34 -1.00
N GLN A 153 13.65 22.87 -1.59
CA GLN A 153 13.55 24.28 -2.01
C GLN A 153 13.37 25.27 -0.84
N MET A 154 13.15 24.76 0.37
CA MET A 154 12.85 25.56 1.56
C MET A 154 13.99 25.64 2.57
N ASN A 155 15.16 25.10 2.23
CA ASN A 155 16.42 25.25 2.97
C ASN A 155 17.30 26.28 2.27
#